data_AF-A0A0K9PDP0-F1
#
_entry.id   AF-A0A0K9PDP0-F1
#
_cell.length_a   1.000
_cell.length_b   1.000
_cell.length_c   1.000
_cell.angle_alpha   90.00
_cell.angle_beta   90.00
_cell.angle_gamma   90.00
#
_symmetry.space_group_name_H-M   'P 1'
#
loop_
_entity.id
_entity.type
_entity.pdbx_description
1 polymer ?
#
loop_
_entity_poly.entity_id
_entity_poly.type
_entity_poly.pdbx_seq_one_letter_code
_entity_poly.pdbx_strand_id
1 'polypeptide(L)'
;MSNFLTFAVGGILFFLIGLHQSLLPILPSLLPSYHLPLFLSFLSTLSSLLSLLYSNHDPLSFPLSLSLLLLSLLFLLHSLVKITLRPLPSSVVDLLLLAALALESMYIFQSKRINPNGVENRYMDLLLIPVGVCSVATCGSILRPTDWEWKLGRGIGLTLHGTWLVQMGFSFFSSAIANGCTLHRRSWSDYTISCKSHHETHRSSALATLQFNCHLGFVVILVLGGYSAIAGNLLIGDGRSRYKALDVIESSSDMPEES
;
A
#
# COMPACT_ATOMS: atom_id res chain seq x y z
N MET A 1 -9.49 9.82 18.45
CA MET A 1 -10.25 8.63 18.00
C MET A 1 -10.64 8.70 16.53
N SER A 2 -11.21 9.82 16.03
CA SER A 2 -11.63 9.93 14.61
C SER A 2 -10.53 9.67 13.57
N ASN A 3 -9.28 10.02 13.85
CA ASN A 3 -8.20 9.91 12.84
C ASN A 3 -7.48 8.56 12.87
N PHE A 4 -7.45 7.87 14.02
CA PHE A 4 -7.05 6.47 14.07
C PHE A 4 -7.95 5.64 13.16
N LEU A 5 -9.25 5.93 13.17
CA LEU A 5 -10.21 5.32 12.26
C LEU A 5 -9.82 5.63 10.80
N THR A 6 -9.45 6.86 10.46
CA THR A 6 -9.01 7.21 9.10
C THR A 6 -7.75 6.46 8.67
N PHE A 7 -6.72 6.36 9.53
CA PHE A 7 -5.49 5.59 9.24
C PHE A 7 -5.77 4.09 9.12
N ALA A 8 -6.56 3.52 10.03
CA ALA A 8 -6.92 2.11 10.01
C ALA A 8 -7.81 1.76 8.81
N VAL A 9 -8.82 2.59 8.52
CA VAL A 9 -9.73 2.42 7.37
C VAL A 9 -8.97 2.54 6.06
N GLY A 10 -8.15 3.57 5.88
CA GLY A 10 -7.31 3.74 4.69
C GLY A 10 -6.30 2.59 4.54
N GLY A 11 -5.67 2.16 5.62
CA GLY A 11 -4.70 1.07 5.61
C GLY A 11 -5.30 -0.31 5.31
N ILE A 12 -6.41 -0.68 5.97
CA ILE A 12 -7.15 -1.92 5.69
C ILE A 12 -7.60 -1.96 4.22
N LEU A 13 -7.91 -0.80 3.65
CA LEU A 13 -8.42 -0.69 2.30
C LEU A 13 -7.37 -0.88 1.22
N PHE A 14 -6.22 -0.21 1.34
CA PHE A 14 -5.07 -0.50 0.47
C PHE A 14 -4.62 -1.95 0.60
N PHE A 15 -4.68 -2.51 1.81
CA PHE A 15 -4.42 -3.93 2.04
C PHE A 15 -5.38 -4.83 1.25
N LEU A 16 -6.70 -4.59 1.34
CA LEU A 16 -7.71 -5.41 0.67
C LEU A 16 -7.64 -5.28 -0.87
N ILE A 17 -7.31 -4.10 -1.40
CA ILE A 17 -7.11 -3.92 -2.84
C ILE A 17 -5.84 -4.61 -3.30
N GLY A 18 -4.74 -4.47 -2.55
CA GLY A 18 -3.48 -5.15 -2.83
C GLY A 18 -3.65 -6.67 -2.79
N LEU A 19 -4.38 -7.17 -1.80
CA LEU A 19 -4.72 -8.58 -1.66
C LEU A 19 -5.57 -9.05 -2.84
N HIS A 20 -6.62 -8.30 -3.21
CA HIS A 20 -7.46 -8.63 -4.36
C HIS A 20 -6.65 -8.66 -5.66
N GLN A 21 -5.80 -7.65 -5.92
CA GLN A 21 -4.97 -7.62 -7.13
C GLN A 21 -3.91 -8.74 -7.17
N SER A 22 -3.35 -9.11 -6.02
CA SER A 22 -2.32 -10.15 -5.92
C SER A 22 -2.91 -11.57 -6.00
N LEU A 23 -4.11 -11.80 -5.45
CA LEU A 23 -4.77 -13.11 -5.45
C LEU A 23 -5.74 -13.35 -6.60
N LEU A 24 -6.17 -12.33 -7.35
CA LEU A 24 -7.04 -12.50 -8.52
C LEU A 24 -6.56 -13.60 -9.51
N PRO A 25 -5.26 -13.72 -9.85
CA PRO A 25 -4.79 -14.80 -10.72
C PRO A 25 -4.81 -16.20 -10.07
N ILE A 26 -4.92 -16.29 -8.74
CA ILE A 26 -4.78 -17.54 -7.96
C ILE A 26 -6.15 -18.07 -7.49
N LEU A 27 -7.04 -17.19 -7.03
CA LEU A 27 -8.31 -17.59 -6.42
C LEU A 27 -9.45 -16.65 -6.87
N PRO A 28 -10.04 -16.86 -8.07
CA PRO A 28 -11.07 -15.99 -8.63
C PRO A 28 -12.40 -16.02 -7.84
N SER A 29 -12.60 -16.99 -6.94
CA SER A 29 -13.82 -17.18 -6.15
C SER A 29 -13.85 -16.38 -4.84
N LEU A 30 -12.74 -15.79 -4.42
CA LEU A 30 -12.67 -14.98 -3.18
C LEU A 30 -12.98 -13.50 -3.48
N LEU A 31 -14.07 -13.22 -4.18
CA LEU A 31 -14.51 -11.84 -4.40
C LEU A 31 -15.14 -11.30 -3.09
N PRO A 32 -14.58 -10.25 -2.45
CA PRO A 32 -15.28 -9.61 -1.35
C PRO A 32 -16.56 -8.97 -1.87
N SER A 33 -17.61 -9.04 -1.06
CA SER A 33 -18.91 -8.40 -1.32
C SER A 33 -18.74 -6.91 -1.64
N TYR A 34 -19.58 -6.38 -2.55
CA TYR A 34 -19.55 -4.98 -2.98
C TYR A 34 -19.89 -3.98 -1.85
N HIS A 35 -20.48 -4.46 -0.76
CA HIS A 35 -20.83 -3.62 0.40
C HIS A 35 -19.61 -2.95 1.06
N LEU A 36 -18.47 -3.65 1.10
CA LEU A 36 -17.27 -3.16 1.76
C LEU A 36 -16.63 -1.95 1.03
N PRO A 37 -16.31 -2.01 -0.29
CA PRO A 37 -15.78 -0.84 -0.99
C PRO A 37 -16.78 0.34 -1.03
N LEU A 38 -18.08 0.06 -1.06
CA LEU A 38 -19.11 1.10 -0.99
C LEU A 38 -19.10 1.84 0.36
N PHE A 39 -19.07 1.10 1.47
CA PHE A 39 -18.99 1.69 2.82
C PHE A 39 -17.72 2.53 2.99
N LEU A 40 -16.60 2.04 2.46
CA LEU A 40 -15.32 2.74 2.53
C LEU A 40 -15.28 4.01 1.67
N SER A 41 -15.94 4.00 0.50
CA SER A 41 -16.15 5.23 -0.29
C SER A 41 -16.93 6.27 0.52
N PHE A 42 -18.02 5.88 1.15
CA PHE A 42 -18.81 6.78 2.01
C PHE A 42 -17.99 7.35 3.17
N LEU A 43 -17.16 6.53 3.82
CA LEU A 43 -16.33 6.99 4.92
C LEU A 43 -15.22 7.95 4.45
N SER A 44 -14.67 7.72 3.25
CA SER A 44 -13.64 8.57 2.64
C SER A 44 -14.20 9.93 2.21
N THR A 45 -15.39 9.96 1.59
CA THR A 45 -16.07 11.24 1.28
C THR A 45 -16.38 12.02 2.54
N LEU A 46 -16.92 11.35 3.57
CA LEU A 46 -17.19 11.98 4.86
C LEU A 46 -15.92 12.57 5.47
N SER A 47 -14.82 11.81 5.46
CA SER A 47 -13.52 12.24 5.99
C SER A 47 -12.96 13.44 5.21
N SER A 48 -13.10 13.45 3.88
CA SER A 48 -12.69 14.60 3.06
C SER A 48 -13.55 15.82 3.34
N LEU A 49 -14.87 15.68 3.49
CA LEU A 49 -15.76 16.79 3.81
C LEU A 49 -15.43 17.37 5.18
N LEU A 50 -15.20 16.53 6.18
CA LEU A 50 -14.76 16.97 7.50
C LEU A 50 -13.42 17.71 7.42
N SER A 51 -12.46 17.18 6.64
CA SER A 51 -11.16 17.83 6.49
C SER A 51 -11.24 19.20 5.83
N LEU A 52 -12.19 19.41 4.90
CA LEU A 52 -12.46 20.71 4.27
C LEU A 52 -13.21 21.67 5.22
N LEU A 53 -14.21 21.18 5.96
CA LEU A 53 -15.00 21.99 6.89
C LEU A 53 -14.17 22.48 8.08
N TYR A 54 -13.26 21.65 8.58
CA TYR A 54 -12.33 21.99 9.66
C TYR A 54 -11.00 22.56 9.16
N SER A 55 -10.88 22.86 7.86
CA SER A 55 -9.69 23.44 7.23
C SER A 55 -9.52 24.92 7.59
N ASN A 56 -9.37 25.23 8.88
CA ASN A 56 -9.12 26.59 9.30
C ASN A 56 -7.65 26.95 8.99
N HIS A 57 -7.41 27.50 7.80
CA HIS A 57 -6.11 27.99 7.29
C HIS A 57 -4.93 26.99 7.20
N ASP A 58 -5.16 25.69 7.41
CA ASP A 58 -4.08 24.70 7.34
C ASP A 58 -3.66 24.38 5.89
N PRO A 59 -2.39 24.60 5.50
CA PRO A 59 -1.88 24.28 4.16
C PRO A 59 -1.84 22.76 3.87
N LEU A 60 -1.95 21.92 4.91
CA LEU A 60 -1.97 20.46 4.84
C LEU A 60 -3.34 19.88 4.42
N SER A 61 -4.42 20.61 4.68
CA SER A 61 -5.79 20.09 4.51
C SER A 61 -6.18 19.89 3.05
N PHE A 62 -5.68 20.74 2.14
CA PHE A 62 -6.00 20.66 0.71
C PHE A 62 -5.44 19.38 0.03
N PRO A 63 -4.12 19.09 0.07
CA PRO A 63 -3.59 17.88 -0.58
C PRO A 63 -4.14 16.60 0.05
N LEU A 64 -4.37 16.59 1.36
CA LEU A 64 -4.99 15.47 2.07
C LEU A 64 -6.42 15.22 1.60
N SER A 65 -7.25 16.27 1.55
CA SER A 65 -8.66 16.16 1.13
C SER A 65 -8.77 15.66 -0.32
N LEU A 66 -7.93 16.18 -1.22
CA LEU A 66 -7.96 15.76 -2.62
C LEU A 66 -7.53 14.31 -2.79
N SER A 67 -6.49 13.86 -2.07
CA SER A 67 -6.10 12.45 -2.04
C SER A 67 -7.25 11.55 -1.57
N LEU A 68 -7.94 11.92 -0.48
CA LEU A 68 -9.11 11.18 0.04
C LEU A 68 -10.31 11.16 -0.92
N LEU A 69 -10.52 12.22 -1.71
CA LEU A 69 -11.55 12.26 -2.75
C LEU A 69 -11.22 11.31 -3.91
N LEU A 70 -9.97 11.30 -4.38
CA LEU A 70 -9.54 10.37 -5.43
C LEU A 70 -9.63 8.92 -4.98
N LEU A 71 -9.25 8.64 -3.73
CA LEU A 71 -9.46 7.33 -3.10
C LEU A 71 -10.93 6.95 -3.09
N SER A 72 -11.81 7.86 -2.66
CA SER A 72 -13.25 7.60 -2.69
C SER A 72 -13.75 7.25 -4.09
N LEU A 73 -13.29 7.99 -5.11
CA LEU A 73 -13.68 7.72 -6.49
C LEU A 73 -13.20 6.35 -6.96
N LEU A 74 -11.98 5.94 -6.61
CA LEU A 74 -11.47 4.59 -6.90
C LEU A 74 -12.37 3.50 -6.30
N PHE A 75 -12.80 3.65 -5.04
CA PHE A 75 -13.64 2.66 -4.38
C PHE A 75 -15.04 2.60 -4.96
N LEU A 76 -15.61 3.77 -5.28
CA LEU A 76 -16.91 3.87 -5.93
C LEU A 76 -16.88 3.17 -7.30
N LEU A 77 -15.83 3.41 -8.09
CA LEU A 77 -15.62 2.74 -9.38
C LEU A 77 -15.48 1.22 -9.21
N HIS A 78 -14.69 0.77 -8.23
CA HIS A 78 -14.51 -0.67 -7.97
C HIS A 78 -15.82 -1.35 -7.52
N SER A 79 -16.65 -0.66 -6.72
CA SER A 79 -17.97 -1.14 -6.34
C SER A 79 -18.93 -1.18 -7.53
N LEU A 80 -18.91 -0.16 -8.40
CA LEU A 80 -19.75 -0.09 -9.59
C LEU A 80 -19.45 -1.21 -10.59
N VAL A 81 -18.17 -1.54 -10.81
CA VAL A 81 -17.79 -2.67 -11.67
C VAL A 81 -18.43 -3.97 -11.20
N LYS A 82 -18.43 -4.21 -9.88
CA LYS A 82 -19.06 -5.41 -9.29
C LYS A 82 -20.58 -5.43 -9.41
N ILE A 83 -21.23 -4.27 -9.30
CA ILE A 83 -22.69 -4.15 -9.39
C ILE A 83 -23.16 -4.24 -10.85
N THR A 84 -22.48 -3.54 -11.75
CA THR A 84 -22.91 -3.39 -13.16
C THR A 84 -22.37 -4.50 -14.07
N LEU A 85 -21.47 -5.35 -13.56
CA LEU A 85 -20.73 -6.40 -14.31
C LEU A 85 -20.03 -5.88 -15.57
N ARG A 86 -19.85 -4.56 -15.71
CA ARG A 86 -19.14 -3.96 -16.84
C ARG A 86 -17.68 -3.73 -16.45
N PRO A 87 -16.72 -4.26 -17.22
CA PRO A 87 -15.31 -3.99 -16.97
C PRO A 87 -15.02 -2.51 -17.22
N LEU A 88 -14.40 -1.86 -16.24
CA LEU A 88 -13.84 -0.52 -16.43
C LEU A 88 -12.53 -0.62 -17.21
N PRO A 89 -12.15 0.41 -18.01
CA PRO A 89 -10.83 0.46 -18.62
C PRO A 89 -9.77 0.49 -17.51
N SER A 90 -8.85 -0.47 -17.53
CA SER A 90 -7.76 -0.58 -16.54
C SER A 90 -6.93 0.70 -16.46
N SER A 91 -6.74 1.39 -17.59
CA SER A 91 -6.00 2.65 -17.68
C SER A 91 -6.57 3.76 -16.81
N VAL A 92 -7.91 3.85 -16.66
CA VAL A 92 -8.55 4.89 -15.84
C VAL A 92 -8.29 4.65 -14.36
N VAL A 93 -8.38 3.38 -13.93
CA VAL A 93 -8.11 2.98 -12.54
C VAL A 93 -6.64 3.22 -12.19
N ASP A 94 -5.73 2.88 -13.11
CA ASP A 94 -4.29 3.05 -12.92
C ASP A 94 -3.90 4.53 -12.84
N LEU A 95 -4.47 5.39 -13.70
CA LEU A 95 -4.25 6.84 -13.66
C LEU A 95 -4.78 7.48 -12.38
N LEU A 96 -5.98 7.07 -11.95
CA LEU A 96 -6.59 7.61 -10.74
C LEU A 96 -5.82 7.18 -9.48
N LEU A 97 -5.30 5.95 -9.46
CA LEU A 97 -4.40 5.48 -8.41
C LEU A 97 -3.08 6.25 -8.40
N LEU A 98 -2.47 6.47 -9.57
CA LEU A 98 -1.23 7.23 -9.66
C LEU A 98 -1.42 8.68 -9.21
N ALA A 99 -2.53 9.31 -9.56
CA ALA A 99 -2.87 10.65 -9.11
C ALA A 99 -3.10 10.71 -7.58
N ALA A 100 -3.76 9.70 -7.00
CA ALA A 100 -3.93 9.59 -5.56
C ALA A 100 -2.59 9.47 -4.82
N LEU A 101 -1.69 8.61 -5.31
CA LEU A 101 -0.33 8.44 -4.75
C LEU A 101 0.51 9.71 -4.89
N ALA A 102 0.38 10.42 -6.01
CA ALA A 102 1.06 11.70 -6.22
C ALA A 102 0.59 12.74 -5.19
N LEU A 103 -0.72 12.87 -4.95
CA LEU A 103 -1.26 13.78 -3.95
C LEU A 103 -0.87 13.40 -2.52
N GLU A 104 -0.83 12.10 -2.21
CA GLU A 104 -0.32 11.61 -0.93
C GLU A 104 1.14 11.98 -0.74
N SER A 105 1.98 11.81 -1.77
CA SER A 105 3.39 12.23 -1.72
C SER A 105 3.53 13.74 -1.50
N MET A 106 2.70 14.56 -2.16
CA MET A 106 2.67 16.01 -1.96
C MET A 106 2.28 16.36 -0.53
N TYR A 107 1.25 15.72 0.03
CA TYR A 107 0.86 15.89 1.44
C TYR A 107 2.04 15.58 2.37
N ILE A 108 2.72 14.45 2.14
CA ILE A 108 3.90 14.06 2.92
C ILE A 108 4.97 15.15 2.84
N PHE A 109 5.40 15.55 1.64
CA PHE A 109 6.43 16.58 1.47
C PHE A 109 6.08 17.91 2.14
N GLN A 110 4.82 18.34 2.04
CA GLN A 110 4.35 19.57 2.70
C GLN A 110 4.37 19.43 4.23
N SER A 111 3.98 18.27 4.75
CA SER A 111 4.04 17.98 6.18
C SER A 111 5.47 18.06 6.72
N LYS A 112 6.43 17.46 5.99
CA LYS A 112 7.86 17.54 6.33
C LYS A 112 8.39 18.98 6.34
N ARG A 113 7.92 19.82 5.41
CA ARG A 113 8.31 21.24 5.31
C ARG A 113 7.82 22.04 6.52
N ILE A 114 6.60 21.77 6.98
CA ILE A 114 5.95 22.52 8.07
C ILE A 114 6.48 22.06 9.43
N ASN A 115 6.69 20.76 9.63
CA ASN A 115 7.14 20.17 10.89
C ASN A 115 8.47 19.39 10.72
N PRO A 116 9.62 20.07 10.52
CA PRO A 116 10.89 19.41 10.19
C PRO A 116 11.51 18.61 11.36
N ASN A 117 11.17 18.92 12.61
CA ASN A 117 11.80 18.36 13.80
C ASN A 117 11.00 17.24 14.48
N GLY A 118 9.85 16.88 13.90
CA GLY A 118 8.95 15.88 14.46
C GLY A 118 9.43 14.45 14.24
N VAL A 119 9.18 13.55 15.20
CA VAL A 119 9.42 12.11 15.02
C VAL A 119 8.53 11.53 13.92
N GLU A 120 7.34 12.12 13.72
CA GLU A 120 6.42 11.78 12.63
C GLU A 120 7.10 11.82 11.25
N ASN A 121 8.10 12.69 11.08
CA ASN A 121 8.85 12.85 9.83
C ASN A 121 9.54 11.54 9.42
N ARG A 122 10.09 10.79 10.39
CA ARG A 122 10.72 9.50 10.11
C ARG A 122 9.71 8.48 9.61
N TYR A 123 8.54 8.45 10.21
CA TYR A 123 7.49 7.54 9.81
C TYR A 123 6.92 7.89 8.43
N MET A 124 6.77 9.18 8.12
CA MET A 124 6.37 9.66 6.80
C MET A 124 7.42 9.33 5.73
N ASP A 125 8.72 9.39 6.08
CA ASP A 125 9.81 8.94 5.19
C ASP A 125 9.73 7.45 4.89
N LEU A 126 9.42 6.64 5.90
CA LEU A 126 9.24 5.20 5.73
C LEU A 126 7.98 4.88 4.91
N LEU A 127 6.92 5.69 5.02
CA LEU A 127 5.71 5.57 4.20
C LEU A 127 5.95 5.94 2.73
N LEU A 128 6.91 6.82 2.43
CA LEU A 128 7.24 7.18 1.05
C LEU A 128 7.82 6.00 0.25
N ILE A 129 8.45 5.03 0.91
CA ILE A 129 9.02 3.83 0.28
C ILE A 129 7.92 3.01 -0.42
N PRO A 130 6.86 2.51 0.27
CA PRO A 130 5.80 1.76 -0.38
C PRO A 130 4.99 2.62 -1.37
N VAL A 131 4.78 3.92 -1.11
CA VAL A 131 4.16 4.84 -2.09
C VAL A 131 4.97 4.88 -3.39
N GLY A 132 6.30 4.96 -3.29
CA GLY A 132 7.21 4.95 -4.43
C GLY A 132 7.14 3.64 -5.22
N VAL A 133 7.21 2.50 -4.52
CA VAL A 133 7.08 1.17 -5.14
C VAL A 133 5.75 1.04 -5.89
N CYS A 134 4.63 1.43 -5.26
CA CYS A 134 3.31 1.44 -5.90
C CYS A 134 3.27 2.36 -7.13
N SER A 135 3.89 3.53 -7.05
CA SER A 135 3.88 4.52 -8.13
C SER A 135 4.66 4.01 -9.35
N VAL A 136 5.84 3.43 -9.13
CA VAL A 136 6.67 2.84 -10.19
C VAL A 136 5.94 1.65 -10.83
N ALA A 137 5.36 0.75 -10.02
CA ALA A 137 4.62 -0.40 -10.53
C ALA A 137 3.36 0.01 -11.32
N THR A 138 2.66 1.05 -10.85
CA THR A 138 1.49 1.60 -11.56
C THR A 138 1.89 2.28 -12.87
N CYS A 139 3.00 3.02 -12.89
CA CYS A 139 3.56 3.59 -14.12
C CYS A 139 3.95 2.49 -15.12
N GLY A 140 4.60 1.43 -14.65
CA GLY A 140 4.91 0.24 -15.46
C GLY A 140 3.67 -0.42 -16.04
N SER A 141 2.59 -0.56 -15.25
CA SER A 141 1.30 -1.10 -15.70
C SER A 141 0.64 -0.24 -16.80
N ILE A 142 0.79 1.09 -16.72
CA ILE A 142 0.27 2.01 -17.75
C ILE A 142 1.09 1.89 -19.05
N LEU A 143 2.42 1.85 -18.93
CA LEU A 143 3.35 1.78 -20.07
C LEU A 143 3.33 0.40 -20.76
N ARG A 144 3.18 -0.67 -19.97
CA ARG A 144 3.20 -2.07 -20.42
C ARG A 144 2.05 -2.85 -19.76
N PRO A 145 0.82 -2.72 -20.29
CA PRO A 145 -0.37 -3.33 -19.70
C PRO A 145 -0.41 -4.87 -19.82
N THR A 146 0.43 -5.43 -20.69
CA THR A 146 0.56 -6.88 -20.94
C THR A 146 1.33 -7.61 -19.86
N ASP A 147 2.27 -6.93 -19.20
CA ASP A 147 3.21 -7.58 -18.28
C ASP A 147 2.52 -7.74 -16.91
N TRP A 148 2.34 -8.99 -16.50
CA TRP A 148 1.67 -9.33 -15.25
C TRP A 148 2.50 -8.92 -14.01
N GLU A 149 3.82 -8.82 -14.17
CA GLU A 149 4.78 -8.47 -13.12
C GLU A 149 4.49 -7.10 -12.50
N TRP A 150 4.15 -6.09 -13.32
CA TRP A 150 3.79 -4.76 -12.82
C TRP A 150 2.51 -4.78 -12.00
N LYS A 151 1.54 -5.62 -12.37
CA LYS A 151 0.28 -5.77 -11.62
C LYS A 151 0.50 -6.49 -10.30
N LEU A 152 1.36 -7.52 -10.28
CA LEU A 152 1.76 -8.20 -9.06
C LEU A 152 2.54 -7.26 -8.13
N GLY A 153 3.55 -6.56 -8.65
CA GLY A 153 4.36 -5.61 -7.88
C GLY A 153 3.52 -4.49 -7.28
N ARG A 154 2.52 -3.99 -8.03
CA ARG A 154 1.54 -3.03 -7.53
C ARG A 154 0.68 -3.62 -6.41
N GLY A 155 0.19 -4.85 -6.57
CA GLY A 155 -0.59 -5.54 -5.53
C GLY A 155 0.19 -5.68 -4.23
N ILE A 156 1.44 -6.17 -4.30
CA ILE A 156 2.34 -6.31 -3.15
C ILE A 156 2.64 -4.94 -2.53
N GLY A 157 2.92 -3.93 -3.36
CA GLY A 157 3.16 -2.56 -2.91
C GLY A 157 1.96 -2.00 -2.13
N LEU A 158 0.74 -2.17 -2.64
CA LEU A 158 -0.49 -1.70 -1.99
C LEU A 158 -0.76 -2.46 -0.69
N THR A 159 -0.45 -3.75 -0.65
CA THR A 159 -0.50 -4.56 0.58
C THR A 159 0.47 -4.03 1.63
N LEU A 160 1.72 -3.75 1.25
CA LEU A 160 2.72 -3.18 2.15
C LEU A 160 2.32 -1.77 2.62
N HIS A 161 1.89 -0.91 1.70
CA HIS A 161 1.43 0.45 1.97
C HIS A 161 0.28 0.46 2.97
N GLY A 162 -0.77 -0.33 2.71
CA GLY A 162 -1.95 -0.40 3.55
C GLY A 162 -1.66 -0.96 4.95
N THR A 163 -0.96 -2.08 5.02
CA THR A 163 -0.61 -2.69 6.32
C THR A 163 0.32 -1.80 7.13
N TRP A 164 1.25 -1.10 6.49
CA TRP A 164 2.09 -0.12 7.15
C TRP A 164 1.27 1.04 7.71
N LEU A 165 0.30 1.59 6.96
CA LEU A 165 -0.61 2.63 7.47
C LEU A 165 -1.40 2.19 8.72
N VAL A 166 -1.82 0.92 8.79
CA VAL A 166 -2.46 0.37 9.99
C VAL A 166 -1.49 0.31 11.16
N GLN A 167 -0.27 -0.20 10.93
CA GLN A 167 0.76 -0.29 11.97
C GLN A 167 1.20 1.09 12.47
N MET A 168 1.28 2.06 11.56
CA MET A 168 1.49 3.47 11.83
C MET A 168 0.42 4.04 12.77
N GLY A 169 -0.85 3.83 12.42
CA GLY A 169 -1.98 4.23 13.26
C GLY A 169 -1.93 3.58 14.63
N PHE A 170 -1.67 2.27 14.70
CA PHE A 170 -1.52 1.58 15.98
C PHE A 170 -0.37 2.17 16.81
N SER A 171 0.78 2.44 16.19
CA SER A 171 1.95 3.00 16.87
C SER A 171 1.68 4.38 17.46
N PHE A 172 0.97 5.23 16.72
CA PHE A 172 0.66 6.60 17.13
C PHE A 172 -0.38 6.72 18.24
N PHE A 173 -1.33 5.79 18.29
CA PHE A 173 -2.45 5.83 19.24
C PHE A 173 -2.32 4.82 20.38
N SER A 174 -1.28 3.99 20.38
CA SER A 174 -0.95 3.03 21.44
C SER A 174 0.31 3.47 22.20
N SER A 175 0.60 2.81 23.33
CA SER A 175 1.87 2.95 24.06
C SER A 175 3.09 2.35 23.33
N ALA A 176 2.92 2.00 22.06
CA ALA A 176 3.98 1.46 21.20
C ALA A 176 4.97 2.53 20.70
N ILE A 177 4.65 3.83 20.88
CA ILE A 177 5.62 4.92 20.76
C ILE A 177 6.60 4.89 21.96
N ALA A 178 7.85 5.30 21.74
CA ALA A 178 8.86 5.35 22.79
C ALA A 178 8.36 6.06 24.07
N ASN A 179 8.64 5.45 25.23
CA ASN A 179 8.24 5.96 26.54
C ASN A 179 8.68 7.41 26.72
N GLY A 180 7.72 8.32 26.93
CA GLY A 180 8.01 9.75 27.13
C GLY A 180 7.76 10.64 25.92
N CYS A 181 7.19 10.12 24.83
CA CYS A 181 6.61 10.93 23.75
C CYS A 181 5.08 11.01 23.88
N THR A 182 4.53 12.18 23.58
CA THR A 182 3.09 12.46 23.64
C THR A 182 2.60 13.01 22.31
N LEU A 183 1.48 12.49 21.82
CA LEU A 183 0.83 12.97 20.61
C LEU A 183 0.15 14.32 20.91
N HIS A 184 0.57 15.38 20.23
CA HIS A 184 -0.07 16.67 20.28
C HIS A 184 -0.82 16.94 18.98
N ARG A 185 -2.12 17.19 19.08
CA ARG A 185 -2.96 17.49 17.93
C ARG A 185 -3.07 19.01 17.78
N ARG A 186 -2.52 19.56 16.69
CA ARG A 186 -2.69 20.98 16.37
C ARG A 186 -3.93 21.22 15.53
N SER A 187 -4.23 20.34 14.58
CA SER A 187 -5.44 20.46 13.77
C SER A 187 -6.02 19.10 13.34
N TRP A 188 -6.98 19.11 12.40
CA TRP A 188 -7.51 17.90 11.79
C TRP A 188 -6.52 17.21 10.84
N SER A 189 -5.63 17.98 10.21
CA SER A 189 -4.64 17.49 9.24
C SER A 189 -3.20 17.60 9.75
N ASP A 190 -2.96 18.35 10.83
CA ASP A 190 -1.67 18.53 11.48
C ASP A 190 -1.57 17.82 12.85
N TYR A 191 -0.65 16.85 12.92
CA TYR A 191 -0.33 16.07 14.12
C TYR A 191 1.17 16.13 14.34
N THR A 192 1.57 16.42 15.58
CA THR A 192 2.98 16.41 15.95
C THR A 192 3.22 15.55 17.18
N ILE A 193 4.25 14.71 17.14
CA ILE A 193 4.63 13.88 18.28
C ILE A 193 5.77 14.59 18.99
N SER A 194 5.48 15.13 20.18
CA SER A 194 6.47 15.81 20.99
C SER A 194 7.09 14.83 21.99
N CYS A 195 8.41 14.69 21.94
CA CYS A 195 9.19 13.88 22.88
C CYS A 195 9.89 14.78 23.91
N LYS A 196 9.96 14.34 25.17
CA LYS A 196 10.53 15.13 26.28
C LYS A 196 12.03 15.44 26.15
N SER A 197 12.78 14.65 25.38
CA SER A 197 14.24 14.79 25.22
C SER A 197 14.68 14.40 23.83
N HIS A 198 15.76 15.03 23.34
CA HIS A 198 16.39 14.72 22.05
C HIS A 198 16.85 13.25 21.96
N HIS A 199 17.30 12.66 23.08
CA HIS A 199 17.67 11.25 23.13
C HIS A 199 16.46 10.31 22.87
N GLU A 200 15.29 10.66 23.39
CA GLU A 200 14.05 9.89 23.17
C GLU A 200 13.54 10.03 21.73
N THR A 201 13.79 11.17 21.07
CA THR A 201 13.52 11.37 19.64
C THR A 201 14.33 10.40 18.76
N HIS A 202 15.64 10.28 19.01
CA HIS A 202 16.51 9.34 18.29
C HIS A 202 16.09 7.89 18.50
N ARG A 203 15.77 7.54 19.75
CA ARG A 203 15.26 6.20 20.09
C ARG A 203 13.95 5.88 19.38
N SER A 204 13.01 6.82 19.34
CA SER A 204 11.72 6.64 18.67
C SER A 204 11.88 6.50 17.15
N SER A 205 12.80 7.26 16.55
CA SER A 205 13.16 7.13 15.13
C SER A 205 13.79 5.76 14.78
N ALA A 206 14.66 5.26 15.66
CA ALA A 206 15.23 3.92 15.52
C ALA A 206 14.16 2.83 15.64
N LEU A 207 13.23 2.96 16.60
CA LEU A 207 12.11 2.04 16.77
C LEU A 207 11.20 2.01 15.54
N ALA A 208 10.87 3.17 14.97
CA ALA A 208 10.09 3.29 13.74
C ALA A 208 10.75 2.51 12.57
N THR A 209 12.07 2.67 12.44
CA THR A 209 12.85 1.98 11.40
C THR A 209 12.85 0.47 11.62
N LEU A 210 13.01 0.01 12.85
CA LEU A 210 12.96 -1.42 13.19
C LEU A 210 11.57 -2.01 12.91
N GLN A 211 10.52 -1.29 13.31
CA GLN A 211 9.13 -1.66 13.03
C GLN A 211 8.88 -1.83 11.54
N PHE A 212 9.33 -0.88 10.71
CA PHE A 212 9.19 -0.97 9.26
C PHE A 212 9.97 -2.15 8.66
N ASN A 213 11.24 -2.34 9.06
CA ASN A 213 12.04 -3.43 8.52
C ASN A 213 11.50 -4.81 8.91
N CYS A 214 11.03 -4.97 10.14
CA CYS A 214 10.38 -6.20 10.59
C CYS A 214 9.08 -6.45 9.81
N HIS A 215 8.28 -5.41 9.61
CA HIS A 215 7.05 -5.49 8.83
C HIS A 215 7.30 -5.84 7.37
N LEU A 216 8.28 -5.18 6.75
CA LEU A 216 8.72 -5.46 5.39
C LEU A 216 9.19 -6.92 5.25
N GLY A 217 10.04 -7.39 6.17
CA GLY A 217 10.50 -8.77 6.19
C GLY A 217 9.34 -9.77 6.30
N PHE A 218 8.37 -9.48 7.17
CA PHE A 218 7.16 -10.31 7.32
C PHE A 218 6.33 -10.36 6.03
N VAL A 219 6.07 -9.22 5.39
CA VAL A 219 5.33 -9.17 4.11
C VAL A 219 6.07 -9.94 3.02
N VAL A 220 7.40 -9.80 2.91
CA VAL A 220 8.21 -10.53 1.94
C VAL A 220 8.13 -12.04 2.16
N ILE A 221 8.25 -12.50 3.42
CA ILE A 221 8.11 -13.93 3.76
C ILE A 221 6.73 -14.45 3.40
N LEU A 222 5.66 -13.69 3.68
CA LEU A 222 4.30 -14.10 3.32
C LEU A 222 4.09 -14.20 1.81
N VAL A 223 4.59 -13.22 1.04
CA VAL A 223 4.45 -13.22 -0.41
C VAL A 223 5.24 -14.37 -1.04
N LEU A 224 6.52 -14.51 -0.68
CA LEU A 224 7.38 -15.57 -1.21
C LEU A 224 6.92 -16.96 -0.76
N GLY A 225 6.59 -17.10 0.53
CA GLY A 225 6.08 -18.34 1.10
C GLY A 225 4.74 -18.74 0.48
N GLY A 226 3.82 -17.79 0.30
CA GLY A 226 2.55 -18.02 -0.38
C GLY A 226 2.75 -18.46 -1.83
N TYR A 227 3.58 -17.75 -2.59
CA TYR A 227 3.89 -18.09 -3.98
C TYR A 227 4.56 -19.47 -4.10
N SER A 228 5.54 -19.76 -3.23
CA SER A 228 6.21 -21.07 -3.18
C SER A 228 5.26 -22.20 -2.78
N ALA A 229 4.34 -21.98 -1.84
CA ALA A 229 3.36 -22.98 -1.45
C ALA A 229 2.38 -23.27 -2.59
N ILE A 230 1.92 -22.24 -3.31
CA ILE A 230 1.03 -22.41 -4.46
C ILE A 230 1.75 -23.15 -5.59
N ALA A 231 2.96 -22.71 -5.94
CA ALA A 231 3.79 -23.36 -6.95
C ALA A 231 4.11 -24.82 -6.56
N GLY A 232 4.46 -25.08 -5.30
CA GLY A 232 4.70 -26.42 -4.78
C GLY A 232 3.47 -27.32 -4.85
N ASN A 233 2.29 -26.82 -4.44
CA ASN A 233 1.04 -27.58 -4.53
C ASN A 233 0.62 -27.86 -5.98
N LEU A 234 0.85 -26.92 -6.90
CA LEU A 234 0.62 -27.13 -8.35
C LEU A 234 1.58 -28.18 -8.93
N LEU A 235 2.86 -28.17 -8.52
CA LEU A 235 3.87 -29.14 -8.94
C LEU A 235 3.65 -30.54 -8.33
N ILE A 236 3.02 -30.63 -7.16
CA ILE A 236 2.68 -31.90 -6.51
C ILE A 236 1.34 -32.47 -7.05
N GLY A 237 0.41 -31.60 -7.44
CA GLY A 237 -0.89 -31.98 -8.02
C GLY A 237 -0.82 -32.43 -9.48
N ASP A 238 0.13 -31.91 -10.25
CA ASP A 238 0.40 -32.36 -11.62
C ASP A 238 1.64 -33.26 -11.60
N GLY A 239 1.46 -34.58 -11.67
CA GLY A 239 2.51 -35.61 -11.63
C GLY A 239 3.49 -35.59 -12.82
N ARG A 240 3.88 -34.42 -13.31
CA ARG A 240 4.78 -34.22 -14.43
C ARG A 240 5.80 -33.14 -14.11
N SER A 241 6.72 -33.48 -13.21
CA SER A 241 8.01 -32.80 -13.07
C SER A 241 8.70 -32.80 -14.44
N ARG A 242 8.61 -31.68 -15.15
CA ARG A 242 9.45 -31.37 -16.31
C ARG A 242 10.36 -30.19 -15.97
N TYR A 243 11.05 -30.28 -14.85
CA TYR A 243 12.32 -29.57 -14.69
C TYR A 243 13.33 -30.27 -15.61
N LYS A 244 13.47 -29.75 -16.84
CA LYS A 244 14.59 -30.14 -17.71
C LYS A 244 15.80 -29.43 -17.15
N ALA A 245 16.65 -30.16 -16.44
CA ALA A 245 17.91 -29.64 -15.93
C ALA A 245 18.78 -29.16 -17.12
N LEU A 246 19.41 -28.00 -16.95
CA LEU A 246 20.17 -27.30 -18.00
C LEU A 246 21.40 -28.09 -18.48
N ASP A 247 21.85 -29.09 -17.73
CA ASP A 247 22.93 -30.01 -18.08
C ASP A 247 22.57 -30.91 -19.28
N VAL A 248 21.29 -31.17 -19.53
CA VAL A 248 20.84 -32.01 -20.67
C VAL A 248 20.86 -31.26 -22.00
N ILE A 249 20.88 -29.93 -22.00
CA ILE A 249 20.92 -29.15 -23.26
C ILE A 249 22.35 -29.18 -23.83
N GLU A 250 23.37 -29.18 -22.97
CA GLU A 250 24.77 -29.15 -23.38
C GLU A 250 25.27 -30.47 -23.98
N SER A 251 24.63 -31.61 -23.69
CA SER A 251 24.99 -32.89 -24.33
C SER A 251 24.32 -33.15 -25.68
N SER A 252 23.33 -32.33 -26.08
CA SER A 252 22.62 -32.47 -27.36
C SER A 252 23.19 -31.64 -28.51
N SER A 253 24.15 -30.74 -28.24
CA SER A 253 24.81 -29.91 -29.24
C SER A 253 26.06 -30.54 -29.88
N ASP A 254 26.47 -31.72 -29.43
CA ASP A 254 27.64 -32.44 -29.95
C ASP A 254 27.20 -33.78 -30.57
N MET A 255 26.70 -33.77 -31.81
CA MET A 255 26.97 -34.82 -32.81
C MET A 255 26.67 -34.28 -34.22
N PRO A 256 27.63 -34.37 -35.17
CA PRO A 256 27.45 -33.86 -36.53
C PRO A 256 26.59 -34.78 -37.41
N GLU A 257 25.87 -34.17 -38.36
CA GLU A 257 25.27 -34.83 -39.52
C GLU A 257 26.36 -35.54 -40.33
N GLU A 258 26.25 -36.87 -40.50
CA GLU A 258 26.92 -37.57 -41.58
C GLU A 258 25.88 -38.28 -42.45
N SER A 259 26.08 -38.06 -43.75
CA SER A 259 25.27 -38.35 -44.94
C SER A 259 24.93 -39.82 -45.17
#